data_AF-A0A955MTK1-F1
#
_entry.id   AF-A0A955MTK1-F1
#
_cell.length_a   1.000
_cell.length_b   1.000
_cell.length_c   1.000
_cell.angle_alpha   90.00
_cell.angle_beta   90.00
_cell.angle_gamma   90.00
#
_symmetry.space_group_name_H-M   'P 1'
#
loop_
_entity.id
_entity.type
_entity.pdbx_description
1 polymer ?
#
loop_
_entity_poly.entity_id
_entity_poly.type
_entity_poly.pdbx_seq_one_letter_code
_entity_poly.pdbx_strand_id
1 'polypeptide(L)' 'TGLKPVPELRILLQELLEVFEAGKIKTEIDRRYPLDQAAEAHRHIDTGHKRGNVVLVME' A
#
# COMPACT_ATOMS: atom_id res chain seq x y z
N THR A 1 6.71 7.93 -20.43
CA THR A 1 7.75 7.00 -19.98
C THR A 1 7.07 5.92 -19.17
N GLY A 2 6.96 4.71 -19.75
CA GLY A 2 6.14 3.64 -19.20
C GLY A 2 6.79 2.95 -17.99
N LEU A 3 6.05 2.01 -17.41
CA LEU A 3 6.58 1.07 -16.42
C LEU A 3 7.74 0.26 -17.03
N LYS A 4 8.74 -0.07 -16.21
CA LYS A 4 9.81 -0.99 -16.58
C LYS A 4 9.24 -2.37 -16.98
N PRO A 5 9.94 -3.14 -17.81
CA PRO A 5 9.56 -4.53 -18.10
C PRO A 5 9.34 -5.34 -16.82
N VAL A 6 8.35 -6.24 -16.83
CA VAL A 6 7.98 -7.08 -15.68
C VAL A 6 9.20 -7.79 -15.04
N PRO A 7 10.16 -8.35 -15.79
CA PRO A 7 11.35 -8.97 -15.18
C PRO A 7 12.16 -8.01 -14.30
N GLU A 8 12.33 -6.75 -14.75
CA GLU A 8 13.03 -5.72 -13.97
C GLU A 8 12.22 -5.33 -12.73
N LEU A 9 10.90 -5.20 -12.84
CA LEU A 9 10.03 -4.89 -11.70
C LEU A 9 10.09 -5.96 -10.60
N ARG A 10 10.23 -7.24 -10.98
CA ARG A 10 10.35 -8.33 -10.00
C ARG A 10 11.65 -8.23 -9.21
N ILE A 11 12.75 -7.84 -9.85
CA ILE A 11 14.03 -7.63 -9.17
C ILE A 11 13.92 -6.47 -8.18
N LEU A 12 13.34 -5.34 -8.62
CA LEU A 12 13.16 -4.17 -7.75
C LEU A 12 12.25 -4.46 -6.55
N LEU A 13 11.21 -5.27 -6.73
CA LEU A 13 10.35 -5.72 -5.62
C LEU A 13 11.15 -6.57 -4.62
N GLN A 14 12.01 -7.47 -5.11
CA GLN A 14 12.84 -8.30 -4.23
C GLN A 14 13.81 -7.46 -3.40
N GLU A 15 14.47 -6.49 -4.02
CA GLU A 15 15.34 -5.53 -3.32
C GLU A 15 14.58 -4.73 -2.25
N LEU A 16 13.34 -4.32 -2.56
CA LEU A 16 12.49 -3.61 -1.61
C LEU A 16 12.10 -4.48 -0.40
N LEU A 17 11.83 -5.77 -0.63
CA LEU A 17 11.51 -6.72 0.44
C LEU A 17 12.67 -6.89 1.42
N GLU A 18 13.91 -7.00 0.94
CA GLU A 18 15.09 -7.10 1.81
C GLU A 18 15.23 -5.89 2.75
N VAL A 19 14.98 -4.69 2.22
CA VAL A 19 15.05 -3.44 3.01
C VAL A 19 13.88 -3.35 4.01
N PHE A 20 12.71 -3.84 3.62
CA PHE A 20 11.52 -3.92 4.47
C PHE A 20 11.73 -4.90 5.63
N GLU A 21 12.21 -6.10 5.35
CA GLU A 21 12.53 -7.13 6.35
C GLU A 21 13.65 -6.69 7.30
N ALA A 22 14.62 -5.91 6.81
CA ALA A 22 15.64 -5.27 7.64
C ALA A 22 15.10 -4.15 8.56
N GLY A 23 13.80 -3.84 8.50
CA GLY A 23 13.14 -2.84 9.34
C GLY A 23 13.50 -1.39 8.99
N LYS A 24 14.17 -1.16 7.85
CA LYS A 24 14.60 0.18 7.41
C LYS A 24 13.48 0.98 6.74
N ILE A 25 12.41 0.29 6.32
CA ILE A 25 11.20 0.90 5.78
C ILE A 25 10.03 0.46 6.65
N LYS A 26 9.25 1.43 7.14
CA LYS A 26 8.02 1.18 7.88
C LYS A 26 6.83 1.68 7.08
N THR A 27 5.87 0.81 6.81
CA THR A 27 4.63 1.18 6.15
C THR A 27 3.66 1.74 7.19
N GLU A 28 3.37 3.03 7.12
CA GLU A 28 2.33 3.64 7.94
C GLU A 28 0.95 3.33 7.32
N ILE A 29 0.14 2.56 8.05
CA ILE A 29 -1.23 2.21 7.67
C ILE A 29 -2.16 3.11 8.47
N ASP A 30 -2.94 3.93 7.76
CA ASP A 30 -3.88 4.88 8.36
C ASP A 30 -5.07 4.15 8.97
N ARG A 31 -5.76 3.33 8.16
CA ARG A 31 -6.94 2.54 8.56
C ARG A 31 -7.07 1.26 7.74
N ARG A 32 -7.76 0.27 8.34
CA ARG A 32 -8.20 -0.96 7.67
C ARG A 32 -9.73 -0.94 7.59
N TYR A 33 -10.27 -1.24 6.42
CA TYR A 33 -11.70 -1.39 6.20
C TYR A 33 -11.97 -2.78 5.62
N PRO A 34 -13.04 -3.47 6.03
CA PRO A 34 -13.48 -4.67 5.33
C PRO A 34 -13.89 -4.32 3.89
N LEU A 35 -13.82 -5.32 3.00
CA LEU A 35 -14.04 -5.12 1.56
C LEU A 35 -15.44 -4.57 1.24
N ASP A 36 -16.44 -4.97 2.02
CA ASP A 36 -17.82 -4.45 1.93
C ASP A 36 -17.92 -2.94 2.22
N GLN A 37 -16.97 -2.39 2.98
CA GLN A 37 -16.84 -0.98 3.33
C GLN A 37 -15.91 -0.20 2.39
N ALA A 38 -15.61 -0.72 1.20
CA ALA A 38 -14.77 -0.01 0.21
C ALA A 38 -15.28 1.41 -0.10
N ALA A 39 -16.59 1.62 -0.14
CA ALA A 39 -17.17 2.95 -0.35
C ALA A 39 -16.86 3.93 0.81
N GLU A 40 -16.77 3.44 2.04
CA GLU A 40 -16.40 4.24 3.21
C GLU A 40 -14.90 4.56 3.21
N ALA A 41 -14.07 3.59 2.84
CA ALA A 41 -12.63 3.80 2.65
C ALA A 41 -12.35 4.93 1.65
N HIS A 42 -13.09 4.98 0.53
CA HIS A 42 -12.98 6.08 -0.45
C HIS A 42 -13.40 7.42 0.14
N ARG A 43 -14.57 7.49 0.82
CA ARG A 43 -15.02 8.72 1.49
C ARG A 43 -13.99 9.24 2.49
N HIS A 44 -13.36 8.35 3.26
CA HIS A 44 -12.32 8.70 4.22
C HIS A 44 -11.08 9.32 3.55
N ILE A 45 -10.65 8.76 2.41
CA ILE A 45 -9.52 9.31 1.63
C ILE A 45 -9.85 10.70 1.07
N ASP A 46 -11.09 10.91 0.62
CA ASP A 46 -11.54 12.18 0.04
C ASP A 46 -11.56 13.34 1.05
N THR A 47 -11.58 13.04 2.36
CA THR A 47 -11.49 14.06 3.41
C THR A 47 -10.13 14.76 3.49
N GLY A 48 -9.10 14.27 2.79
CA GLY A 48 -7.76 14.87 2.75
C GLY A 48 -6.90 14.66 3.99
N HIS A 49 -7.41 13.99 5.03
CA HIS A 49 -6.70 13.80 6.32
C HIS A 49 -5.94 12.47 6.43
N LYS A 50 -5.72 11.74 5.32
CA LYS A 50 -5.06 10.43 5.38
C LYS A 50 -3.62 10.54 5.86
N ARG A 51 -3.26 9.77 6.90
CA ARG A 51 -1.88 9.65 7.40
C ARG A 51 -1.33 8.26 7.07
N GLY A 52 -1.13 8.01 5.77
CA GLY A 52 -0.59 6.75 5.26
C GLY A 52 -1.53 6.01 4.31
N ASN A 53 -1.33 4.70 4.20
CA ASN A 53 -2.11 3.84 3.30
C ASN A 53 -3.39 3.36 3.97
N VAL A 54 -4.49 3.33 3.21
CA VAL A 54 -5.74 2.68 3.60
C VAL A 54 -5.76 1.30 2.97
N VAL A 55 -6.06 0.28 3.77
CA VAL A 55 -6.03 -1.13 3.33
C VAL A 55 -7.45 -1.70 3.39
N LEU A 56 -7.86 -2.37 2.32
CA LEU A 56 -9.07 -3.20 2.32
C LEU A 56 -8.72 -4.62 2.73
N VAL A 57 -9.45 -5.17 3.69
CA VAL A 57 -9.25 -6.53 4.21
C VAL A 57 -10.42 -7.42 3.78
N MET A 58 -10.10 -8.67 3.43
CA MET A 58 -11.10 -9.72 3.18
C MET A 58 -11.37 -10.42 4.51
N GLU A 59 -12.24 -9.84 5.32
CA GLU A 59 -12.79 -10.45 6.54
C GLU A 59 -14.26 -10.80 6.31
#